data_AF-A0A920Q142-F1
#
_entry.id   AF-A0A920Q142-F1
#
_cell.length_a   1.000
_cell.length_b   1.000
_cell.length_c   1.000
_cell.angle_alpha   90.00
_cell.angle_beta   90.00
_cell.angle_gamma   90.00
#
_symmetry.space_group_name_H-M   'P 1'
#
loop_
_entity.id
_entity.type
_entity.pdbx_description
1 polymer ?
#
loop_
_entity_poly.entity_id
_entity_poly.type
_entity_poly.pdbx_seq_one_letter_code
_entity_poly.pdbx_strand_id
1 'polypeptide(L)'
;MGFAVDTEKAYFGNSDYLTREPGGLAAVRLRTGELVWFAEAHEPVCEGCSPALLAAITVIPGAVFSGASDGLFRAYSSRRGSVLGEIRYEWPPSDR
;
A
#
# COMPACT_ATOMS: atom_id res chain seq x y z
N MET A 1 8.04 6.74 4.79
CA MET A 1 6.83 6.04 5.30
C MET A 1 5.93 7.04 5.97
N GLY A 2 4.63 6.98 5.70
CA GLY A 2 3.60 7.76 6.39
C GLY A 2 2.40 6.88 6.76
N PHE A 3 1.47 7.44 7.50
CA PHE A 3 0.20 6.78 7.85
C PHE A 3 -0.97 7.69 7.51
N ALA A 4 -2.13 7.09 7.32
CA ALA A 4 -3.40 7.79 7.19
C ALA A 4 -4.36 7.32 8.28
N VAL A 5 -5.37 8.13 8.60
CA VAL A 5 -6.39 7.78 9.58
C VAL A 5 -7.77 8.14 9.04
N ASP A 6 -8.77 7.32 9.34
CA ASP A 6 -10.18 7.70 9.26
C ASP A 6 -10.79 7.74 10.67
N THR A 7 -12.12 7.74 10.78
CA THR A 7 -12.82 7.83 12.07
C THR A 7 -12.68 6.58 12.95
N GLU A 8 -12.27 5.44 12.38
CA GLU A 8 -12.24 4.14 13.07
C GLU A 8 -10.85 3.49 13.08
N LYS A 9 -10.03 3.72 12.05
CA LYS A 9 -8.80 2.98 11.78
C LYS A 9 -7.63 3.90 11.43
N ALA A 10 -6.44 3.41 11.76
CA ALA A 10 -5.18 3.94 11.25
C ALA A 10 -4.58 2.95 10.25
N TYR A 11 -3.95 3.46 9.19
CA TYR A 11 -3.40 2.71 8.07
C TYR A 11 -1.91 2.97 7.94
N PHE A 12 -1.10 1.92 7.98
CA PHE A 12 0.36 2.00 7.99
C PHE A 12 0.94 1.25 6.79
N GLY A 13 1.67 1.97 5.93
CA GLY A 13 2.54 1.35 4.94
C GLY A 13 3.83 0.89 5.61
N ASN A 14 3.98 -0.42 5.81
CA ASN A 14 5.22 -1.02 6.28
C ASN A 14 6.05 -1.33 5.03
N SER A 15 7.20 -0.68 4.85
CA SER A 15 7.96 -0.86 3.62
C SER A 15 8.91 -2.02 3.65
N ASP A 16 9.60 -2.19 4.77
CA ASP A 16 10.71 -3.11 4.95
C ASP A 16 11.71 -3.05 3.77
N TYR A 17 11.90 -1.85 3.21
CA TYR A 17 12.69 -1.60 1.98
C TYR A 17 14.16 -2.06 2.07
N LEU A 18 14.71 -2.10 3.29
CA LEU A 18 16.09 -2.57 3.55
C LEU A 18 16.18 -4.09 3.75
N THR A 19 15.07 -4.81 3.63
CA THR A 19 15.00 -6.26 3.81
C THR A 19 14.66 -6.97 2.50
N ARG A 20 14.78 -8.30 2.49
CA ARG A 20 14.36 -9.13 1.34
C ARG A 20 12.86 -9.38 1.29
N GLU A 21 12.16 -9.09 2.38
CA GLU A 21 10.73 -9.35 2.55
C GLU A 21 10.03 -7.98 2.67
N PRO A 22 9.58 -7.40 1.54
CA PRO A 22 8.87 -6.13 1.57
C PRO A 22 7.61 -6.26 2.45
N GLY A 23 7.37 -5.24 3.25
CA GLY A 23 6.25 -5.20 4.17
C GLY A 23 4.91 -5.04 3.45
N GLY A 24 3.85 -4.78 4.20
CA GLY A 24 2.51 -4.62 3.66
C GLY A 24 1.77 -3.42 4.22
N LEU A 25 0.52 -3.29 3.79
CA LEU A 25 -0.39 -2.28 4.31
C LEU A 25 -1.18 -2.87 5.47
N ALA A 26 -0.99 -2.32 6.67
CA ALA A 26 -1.73 -2.72 7.86
C ALA A 26 -2.84 -1.71 8.17
N ALA A 27 -4.01 -2.19 8.57
CA ALA A 27 -5.03 -1.38 9.21
C ALA A 27 -5.24 -1.84 10.65
N VAL A 28 -5.22 -0.89 11.57
CA VAL A 28 -5.44 -1.13 13.00
C VAL A 28 -6.61 -0.30 13.51
N ARG A 29 -7.31 -0.78 14.53
CA ARG A 29 -8.34 0.02 15.22
C ARG A 29 -7.67 1.20 15.90
N LEU A 30 -8.16 2.41 15.61
CA LEU A 30 -7.57 3.64 16.13
C LEU A 30 -7.57 3.70 17.66
N ARG A 31 -8.60 3.13 18.30
CA ARG A 31 -8.76 3.17 19.76
C ARG A 31 -7.93 2.14 20.52
N THR A 32 -7.64 0.99 19.92
CA THR A 32 -7.06 -0.15 20.66
C THR A 32 -5.72 -0.60 20.09
N GLY A 33 -5.37 -0.20 18.87
CA GLY A 33 -4.19 -0.69 18.16
C GLY A 33 -4.32 -2.11 17.62
N GLU A 34 -5.47 -2.76 17.79
CA GLU A 34 -5.70 -4.12 17.27
C GLU A 34 -5.66 -4.15 15.74
N LEU A 35 -4.98 -5.14 15.18
CA LEU A 35 -4.99 -5.41 13.74
C LEU A 35 -6.41 -5.74 13.27
N VAL A 36 -6.87 -5.03 12.24
CA VAL A 36 -8.15 -5.27 11.57
C VAL A 36 -7.94 -6.10 10.32
N TRP A 37 -6.96 -5.72 9.50
CA TRP A 37 -6.55 -6.45 8.31
C TRP A 37 -5.11 -6.11 7.93
N PHE A 38 -4.49 -6.99 7.17
CA PHE A 38 -3.18 -6.81 6.57
C PHE A 38 -3.24 -7.21 5.10
N ALA A 39 -2.74 -6.34 4.22
CA ALA A 39 -2.54 -6.65 2.82
C ALA A 39 -1.04 -6.81 2.56
N GLU A 40 -0.64 -7.98 2.10
CA GLU A 40 0.75 -8.30 1.79
C GLU A 40 1.27 -7.44 0.63
N ALA A 41 2.60 -7.27 0.57
CA ALA A 41 3.25 -6.77 -0.64
C ALA A 41 2.86 -7.63 -1.84
N HIS A 42 2.82 -7.00 -3.01
CA HIS A 42 2.75 -7.76 -4.25
C HIS A 42 4.10 -8.30 -4.67
N GLU A 43 4.04 -9.21 -5.63
CA GLU A 43 5.18 -9.54 -6.44
C GLU A 43 5.71 -8.28 -7.17
N PRO A 44 7.03 -8.06 -7.18
CA PRO A 44 7.63 -6.91 -7.86
C PRO A 44 7.18 -6.82 -9.32
N VAL A 45 6.82 -5.62 -9.77
CA VAL A 45 6.34 -5.41 -11.15
C VAL A 45 7.40 -4.93 -12.14
N CYS A 46 8.62 -4.65 -11.67
CA CYS A 46 9.80 -4.39 -12.48
C CYS A 46 10.99 -5.27 -12.06
N GLU A 47 12.03 -5.29 -12.90
CA GLU A 47 13.25 -6.04 -12.64
C GLU A 47 14.21 -5.25 -11.75
N GLY A 48 14.77 -5.88 -10.71
CA GLY A 48 15.76 -5.27 -9.81
C GLY A 48 15.21 -4.17 -8.88
N CYS A 49 13.89 -4.01 -8.79
CA CYS A 49 13.22 -3.03 -7.95
C CYS A 49 12.48 -3.68 -6.77
N SER A 50 11.99 -2.87 -5.84
CA SER A 50 11.28 -3.32 -4.64
C SER A 50 9.80 -2.90 -4.68
N PRO A 51 8.85 -3.76 -4.29
CA PRO A 51 7.42 -3.41 -4.14
C PRO A 51 7.14 -2.71 -2.80
N ALA A 52 8.17 -2.26 -2.09
CA ALA A 52 8.05 -1.55 -0.83
C ALA A 52 7.18 -0.30 -0.96
N LEU A 53 6.27 -0.11 0.01
CA LEU A 53 5.34 1.03 0.04
C LEU A 53 6.03 2.32 0.48
N LEU A 54 6.75 2.99 -0.42
CA LEU A 54 7.49 4.23 -0.09
C LEU A 54 6.64 5.50 -0.05
N ALA A 55 5.54 5.53 -0.80
CA ALA A 55 4.69 6.72 -0.89
C ALA A 55 3.86 6.95 0.38
N ALA A 56 3.37 8.18 0.55
CA ALA A 56 2.39 8.49 1.59
C ALA A 56 1.08 7.71 1.35
N ILE A 57 0.49 7.20 2.44
CA ILE A 57 -0.81 6.56 2.41
C ILE A 57 -1.90 7.64 2.42
N THR A 58 -2.94 7.46 1.62
CA THR A 58 -4.13 8.35 1.60
C THR A 58 -5.39 7.52 1.83
N VAL A 59 -6.33 8.01 2.61
CA VAL A 59 -7.63 7.34 2.84
C VAL A 59 -8.79 8.27 2.49
N ILE A 60 -9.82 7.70 1.85
CA ILE A 60 -11.12 8.31 1.62
C ILE A 60 -12.21 7.32 2.07
N PRO A 61 -13.50 7.73 2.16
CA PRO A 61 -14.57 6.78 2.45
C PRO A 61 -14.58 5.60 1.47
N GLY A 62 -14.33 4.41 2.01
CA GLY A 62 -14.35 3.13 1.28
C GLY A 62 -13.02 2.66 0.68
N ALA A 63 -12.00 3.53 0.57
CA ALA A 63 -10.75 3.20 -0.10
C ALA A 63 -9.50 3.77 0.59
N VAL A 64 -8.42 2.99 0.56
CA VAL A 64 -7.06 3.36 0.99
C VAL A 64 -6.13 3.26 -0.21
N PHE A 65 -5.27 4.23 -0.41
CA PHE A 65 -4.35 4.28 -1.53
C PHE A 65 -2.90 4.16 -1.07
N SER A 66 -2.11 3.34 -1.76
CA SER A 66 -0.66 3.24 -1.56
C SER A 66 0.10 3.18 -2.88
N GLY A 67 1.25 3.85 -2.94
CA GLY A 67 2.22 3.72 -4.01
C GLY A 67 3.45 2.92 -3.58
N ALA A 68 3.83 1.93 -4.38
CA ALA A 68 5.04 1.15 -4.24
C ALA A 68 6.20 1.76 -5.04
N SER A 69 7.45 1.46 -4.65
CA SER A 69 8.65 1.96 -5.34
C SER A 69 8.89 1.36 -6.73
N ASP A 70 8.22 0.26 -7.06
CA ASP A 70 8.30 -0.39 -8.37
C ASP A 70 7.30 0.17 -9.39
N GLY A 71 6.62 1.27 -9.06
CA GLY A 71 5.71 1.97 -9.96
C GLY A 71 4.28 1.44 -9.95
N LEU A 72 3.96 0.44 -9.12
CA LEU A 72 2.56 0.04 -8.90
C LEU A 72 1.87 0.96 -7.89
N PHE A 73 0.66 1.39 -8.24
CA PHE A 73 -0.23 2.11 -7.35
C PHE A 73 -1.52 1.32 -7.13
N ARG A 74 -1.95 1.17 -5.88
CA ARG A 74 -3.11 0.35 -5.51
C ARG A 74 -4.13 1.10 -4.69
N ALA A 75 -5.39 0.77 -4.93
CA ALA A 75 -6.51 1.08 -4.06
C ALA A 75 -6.97 -0.20 -3.32
N TYR A 76 -7.18 -0.10 -2.02
CA TYR A 76 -7.63 -1.18 -1.15
C TYR A 76 -8.96 -0.82 -0.50
N SER A 77 -9.80 -1.82 -0.24
CA SER A 77 -11.01 -1.61 0.57
C SER A 77 -10.64 -1.21 1.99
N SER A 78 -11.10 -0.06 2.45
CA SER A 78 -10.89 0.36 3.86
C SER A 78 -11.50 -0.63 4.86
N ARG A 79 -12.50 -1.41 4.44
CA ARG A 79 -13.16 -2.41 5.27
C ARG A 79 -12.35 -3.69 5.43
N ARG A 80 -11.81 -4.24 4.34
CA ARG A 80 -11.25 -5.61 4.31
C ARG A 80 -9.80 -5.71 3.84
N GLY A 81 -9.20 -4.63 3.36
CA GLY A 81 -7.86 -4.66 2.78
C GLY A 81 -7.77 -5.34 1.41
N SER A 82 -8.90 -5.79 0.83
CA SER A 82 -8.93 -6.37 -0.52
C SER A 82 -8.60 -5.31 -1.58
N VAL A 83 -7.79 -5.65 -2.57
CA VAL A 83 -7.49 -4.77 -3.70
C VAL A 83 -8.77 -4.46 -4.48
N LEU A 84 -9.04 -3.17 -4.68
CA LEU A 84 -10.16 -2.65 -5.47
C LEU A 84 -9.75 -2.37 -6.92
N GLY A 85 -8.48 -2.05 -7.13
CA GLY A 85 -7.90 -1.77 -8.44
C GLY A 85 -6.44 -1.36 -8.30
N GLU A 86 -5.73 -1.41 -9.42
CA GLU A 86 -4.32 -1.05 -9.50
C GLU A 86 -4.00 -0.39 -10.83
N ILE A 87 -3.01 0.50 -10.82
CA ILE A 87 -2.48 1.16 -12.01
C ILE A 87 -0.97 1.03 -11.96
N ARG A 88 -0.36 0.61 -13.07
CA ARG A 88 1.08 0.60 -13.26
C ARG A 88 1.48 1.89 -13.97
N TYR A 89 2.45 2.60 -13.40
CA TYR A 89 3.12 3.66 -14.12
C TYR A 89 4.32 3.08 -14.87
N GLU A 90 4.28 3.08 -16.19
CA GLU A 90 5.40 2.62 -17.03
C GLU A 90 6.28 3.81 -17.42
N TRP A 91 7.55 3.77 -17.04
CA TRP A 91 8.56 4.74 -17.44
C TRP A 91 9.86 4.04 -17.88
N PRO A 92 10.36 4.27 -19.11
CA PRO A 92 9.84 5.20 -20.12
C PRO A 92 8.48 4.71 -20.67
N PRO A 93 7.59 5.63 -21.10
CA PRO A 93 6.37 5.22 -21.78
C PRO A 93 6.75 4.42 -23.02
N SER A 94 6.13 3.26 -23.22
CA SER A 94 6.28 2.53 -24.48
C SER A 94 5.84 3.45 -25.63
N ASP A 95 6.54 3.43 -26.77
CA ASP A 95 6.27 4.24 -27.98
C ASP A 95 4.90 3.94 -28.66
N ARG A 96 3.80 3.86 -27.93
CA ARG A 96 2.44 3.72 -28.45
C ARG A 96 1.64 5.00 -28.31
#